data_AF-A0A0L6WAB4-F1
#
_entry.id   AF-A0A0L6WAB4-F1
#
_cell.length_a   1.000
_cell.length_b   1.000
_cell.length_c   1.000
_cell.angle_alpha   90.00
_cell.angle_beta   90.00
_cell.angle_gamma   90.00
#
_symmetry.space_group_name_H-M   'P 1'
#
loop_
_entity.id
_entity.type
_entity.pdbx_description
1 polymer ?
#
loop_
_entity_poly.entity_id
_entity_poly.type
_entity_poly.pdbx_seq_one_letter_code
_entity_poly.pdbx_strand_id
1 'polypeptide(L)'
;MNQLLEKNGSQPSFPASHAASSAAGQTAASFVPTIMAVGTYGASSAIPLPLHSRFPDADTSVLVVIITHNFKAADLHKLDPTNRDRETTYTFNGLTNQFKISNWAAKEYKTPFLVLIPLQSYFQILMFHVNDCAATESFWAYIEQLLELVAEYKWSVGLPTMGSAG
;
A
#
# COMPACT_ATOMS: atom_id res chain seq x y z
N MET A 1 13.14 4.26 -55.53
CA MET A 1 12.23 5.32 -56.00
C MET A 1 11.76 6.07 -54.76
N ASN A 2 11.95 7.39 -54.80
CA ASN A 2 12.11 8.30 -53.66
C ASN A 2 10.80 8.64 -52.92
N GLN A 3 10.97 9.21 -51.72
CA GLN A 3 10.20 10.29 -51.02
C GLN A 3 10.01 9.91 -49.54
N LEU A 4 10.73 10.47 -48.56
CA LEU A 4 10.90 11.88 -48.14
C LEU A 4 9.56 12.60 -47.98
N LEU A 5 9.10 12.73 -46.73
CA LEU A 5 8.20 13.80 -46.32
C LEU A 5 8.53 14.23 -44.88
N GLU A 6 9.30 15.31 -44.77
CA GLU A 6 9.36 16.16 -43.59
C GLU A 6 8.03 16.92 -43.43
N LYS A 7 7.55 17.11 -42.19
CA LYS A 7 6.65 18.23 -41.89
C LYS A 7 6.75 18.72 -40.44
N ASN A 8 7.54 19.77 -40.31
CA ASN A 8 7.46 20.93 -39.41
C ASN A 8 6.33 20.98 -38.36
N GLY A 9 6.74 21.09 -37.09
CA GLY A 9 6.75 22.35 -36.34
C GLY A 9 5.42 23.05 -36.04
N SER A 10 5.10 23.18 -34.74
CA SER A 10 4.39 24.35 -34.19
C SER A 10 4.60 24.43 -32.67
N GLN A 11 5.41 25.40 -32.27
CA GLN A 11 5.60 25.86 -30.89
C GLN A 11 4.58 26.98 -30.63
N PRO A 12 3.73 26.90 -29.59
CA PRO A 12 2.89 28.02 -29.22
C PRO A 12 3.67 29.07 -28.42
N SER A 13 3.81 30.25 -29.01
CA SER A 13 4.27 31.49 -28.37
C SER A 13 3.16 32.13 -27.55
N PHE A 14 3.40 32.42 -26.27
CA PHE A 14 2.54 33.26 -25.44
C PHE A 14 2.99 34.72 -25.48
N PRO A 15 2.09 35.70 -25.61
CA PRO A 15 2.43 37.10 -25.45
C PRO A 15 2.53 37.49 -23.97
N ALA A 16 3.60 38.22 -23.64
CA ALA A 16 3.71 39.03 -22.44
C ALA A 16 3.30 40.48 -22.78
N SER A 17 2.41 41.09 -21.99
CA SER A 17 2.54 42.48 -21.52
C SER A 17 1.40 42.96 -20.62
N HIS A 18 1.80 43.36 -19.42
CA HIS A 18 1.45 44.56 -18.64
C HIS A 18 0.02 45.15 -18.69
N ALA A 19 -0.58 45.35 -17.51
CA ALA A 19 -0.77 46.69 -16.94
C ALA A 19 -1.15 46.63 -15.45
N ALA A 20 -0.53 47.51 -14.68
CA ALA A 20 -0.78 47.76 -13.26
C ALA A 20 -2.09 48.52 -13.05
N SER A 21 -2.74 48.30 -11.91
CA SER A 21 -3.54 49.34 -11.27
C SER A 21 -3.40 49.26 -9.75
N SER A 22 -3.09 50.40 -9.17
CA SER A 22 -2.71 50.64 -7.78
C SER A 22 -3.91 51.22 -7.04
N ALA A 23 -4.24 50.72 -5.84
CA ALA A 23 -4.97 51.50 -4.84
C ALA A 23 -4.79 50.90 -3.44
N ALA A 24 -4.52 51.78 -2.50
CA ALA A 24 -4.01 51.57 -1.16
C ALA A 24 -5.03 51.01 -0.15
N GLY A 25 -4.50 50.46 0.95
CA GLY A 25 -5.25 50.16 2.17
C GLY A 25 -4.37 49.50 3.23
N GLN A 26 -3.53 50.28 3.90
CA GLN A 26 -2.78 49.84 5.08
C GLN A 26 -3.74 49.60 6.25
N THR A 27 -3.69 48.41 6.86
CA THR A 27 -3.69 48.28 8.33
C THR A 27 -2.91 47.02 8.69
N ALA A 28 -1.72 47.21 9.25
CA ALA A 28 -0.93 46.15 9.84
C ALA A 28 -1.62 45.65 11.11
N ALA A 29 -2.20 44.46 11.04
CA ALA A 29 -2.48 43.64 12.21
C ALA A 29 -1.54 42.43 12.15
N SER A 30 -0.30 42.62 12.60
CA SER A 30 0.57 41.52 12.96
C SER A 30 0.03 40.92 14.25
N PHE A 31 -0.89 39.95 14.10
CA PHE A 31 -1.19 39.02 15.18
C PHE A 31 -0.52 37.70 14.82
N VAL A 32 0.69 37.55 15.33
CA VAL A 32 1.45 36.30 15.34
C VAL A 32 0.55 35.23 15.98
N PRO A 33 0.21 34.13 15.29
CA PRO A 33 -0.42 33.02 15.97
C PRO A 33 0.61 32.46 16.96
N THR A 34 0.30 32.55 18.25
CA THR A 34 1.02 31.81 19.28
C THR A 34 0.86 30.32 19.00
N ILE A 35 1.81 29.74 18.28
CA ILE A 35 1.93 28.30 18.14
C ILE A 35 2.39 27.80 19.50
N MET A 36 1.43 27.28 20.27
CA MET A 36 1.69 26.46 21.45
C MET A 36 2.41 25.19 20.96
N ALA A 37 3.73 25.28 20.84
CA ALA A 37 4.60 24.12 20.66
C ALA A 37 4.57 23.30 21.96
N VAL A 38 3.56 22.45 22.09
CA VAL A 38 3.56 21.37 23.07
C VAL A 38 4.59 20.35 22.58
N GLY A 39 5.81 20.47 23.11
CA GLY A 39 6.82 19.45 23.02
C GLY A 39 6.35 18.20 23.77
N THR A 40 6.04 17.14 23.03
CA THR A 40 5.98 15.79 23.57
C THR A 40 6.79 14.87 22.66
N TYR A 41 8.11 15.03 22.69
CA TYR A 41 9.02 13.91 22.42
C TYR A 41 9.06 13.00 23.64
N GLY A 42 7.91 12.42 23.95
CA GLY A 42 7.78 11.28 24.84
C GLY A 42 7.18 10.19 23.97
N ALA A 43 8.03 9.32 23.44
CA ALA A 43 7.65 8.21 22.57
C ALA A 43 6.69 7.27 23.30
N SER A 44 5.41 7.57 23.26
CA SER A 44 4.36 6.59 23.46
C SER A 44 3.98 6.13 22.07
N SER A 45 4.56 5.02 21.62
CA SER A 45 4.08 4.25 20.45
C SER A 45 2.72 3.59 20.74
N ALA A 46 1.87 4.25 21.53
CA ALA A 46 0.49 3.87 21.71
C ALA A 46 -0.22 4.14 20.39
N ILE A 47 -0.70 3.07 19.78
CA ILE A 47 -1.64 3.16 18.67
C ILE A 47 -2.79 4.05 19.10
N PRO A 48 -3.26 4.98 18.25
CA PRO A 48 -4.51 5.68 18.51
C PRO A 48 -5.59 4.62 18.76
N LEU A 49 -6.20 4.59 19.96
CA LEU A 49 -7.32 3.69 20.31
C LEU A 49 -8.36 3.47 19.19
N PRO A 50 -8.69 4.48 18.34
CA PRO A 50 -9.57 4.30 17.19
C PRO A 50 -9.08 3.27 16.16
N LEU A 51 -7.77 3.20 15.89
CA LEU A 51 -7.19 2.32 14.88
C LEU A 51 -7.32 0.85 15.27
N HIS A 52 -6.99 0.50 16.52
CA HIS A 52 -7.16 -0.88 17.01
C HIS A 52 -8.64 -1.28 17.08
N SER A 53 -9.54 -0.35 17.45
CA SER A 53 -10.98 -0.64 17.45
C SER A 53 -11.55 -0.96 16.06
N ARG A 54 -10.96 -0.37 15.01
CA ARG A 54 -11.36 -0.58 13.62
C ARG A 54 -10.73 -1.81 12.98
N PHE A 55 -9.54 -2.20 13.45
CA PHE A 55 -8.79 -3.36 12.96
C PHE A 55 -8.43 -4.30 14.11
N PRO A 56 -9.41 -4.91 14.80
CA PRO A 56 -9.15 -5.77 15.96
C PRO A 56 -8.40 -7.05 15.58
N ASP A 57 -8.47 -7.44 14.31
CA ASP A 57 -7.82 -8.64 13.79
C ASP A 57 -6.35 -8.42 13.42
N ALA A 58 -5.89 -7.17 13.36
CA ALA A 58 -4.50 -6.85 13.07
C ALA A 58 -3.70 -6.71 14.37
N ASP A 59 -2.52 -7.32 14.40
CA ASP A 59 -1.64 -7.20 15.56
C ASP A 59 -1.22 -5.73 15.77
N THR A 60 -1.20 -5.31 17.04
CA THR A 60 -0.80 -3.95 17.42
C THR A 60 0.58 -3.59 16.84
N SER A 61 1.55 -4.49 16.91
CA SER A 61 2.88 -4.26 16.33
C SER A 61 2.82 -3.98 14.82
N VAL A 62 1.99 -4.73 14.08
CA VAL A 62 1.78 -4.58 12.64
C VAL A 62 1.14 -3.23 12.33
N LEU A 63 0.12 -2.84 13.08
CA LEU A 63 -0.53 -1.54 12.95
C LEU A 63 0.46 -0.38 13.15
N VAL A 64 1.32 -0.44 14.19
CA VAL A 64 2.35 0.57 14.46
C VAL A 64 3.34 0.70 13.30
N VAL A 65 3.84 -0.42 12.76
CA VAL A 65 4.80 -0.36 11.66
C VAL A 65 4.18 0.16 10.36
N ILE A 66 2.88 -0.07 10.13
CA ILE A 66 2.15 0.49 8.97
C ILE A 66 2.02 2.01 9.11
N ILE A 67 1.50 2.51 10.23
CA ILE A 67 1.30 3.95 10.42
C ILE A 67 2.62 4.73 10.52
N THR A 68 3.71 4.07 10.90
CA THR A 68 5.07 4.65 10.86
C THR A 68 5.78 4.44 9.52
N HIS A 69 5.09 3.91 8.51
CA HIS A 69 5.62 3.63 7.17
C HIS A 69 6.88 2.72 7.15
N ASN A 70 7.03 1.86 8.16
CA ASN A 70 8.13 0.89 8.28
C ASN A 70 7.70 -0.54 7.89
N PHE A 71 6.46 -0.73 7.44
CA PHE A 71 5.94 -2.03 7.04
C PHE A 71 6.57 -2.51 5.73
N LYS A 72 7.09 -3.74 5.73
CA LYS A 72 7.75 -4.34 4.56
C LYS A 72 6.76 -5.18 3.76
N ALA A 73 6.92 -5.20 2.44
CA ALA A 73 6.11 -6.08 1.57
C ALA A 73 6.23 -7.57 1.93
N ALA A 74 7.39 -8.01 2.42
CA ALA A 74 7.58 -9.38 2.89
C ALA A 74 6.70 -9.74 4.11
N ASP A 75 6.31 -8.73 4.91
CA ASP A 75 5.47 -8.88 6.09
C ASP A 75 3.96 -8.82 5.76
N LEU A 76 3.60 -8.65 4.49
CA LEU A 76 2.20 -8.52 4.05
C LEU A 76 1.32 -9.69 4.51
N HIS A 77 1.89 -10.89 4.60
CA HIS A 77 1.22 -12.10 5.08
C HIS A 77 0.67 -11.99 6.51
N LYS A 78 1.19 -11.06 7.34
CA LYS A 78 0.70 -10.79 8.69
C LYS A 78 -0.66 -10.09 8.72
N LEU A 79 -1.10 -9.55 7.58
CA LEU A 79 -2.40 -8.93 7.40
C LEU A 79 -3.45 -9.86 6.79
N ASP A 80 -3.08 -11.12 6.51
CA ASP A 80 -4.01 -12.12 5.99
C ASP A 80 -4.71 -12.82 7.18
N PRO A 81 -6.02 -12.62 7.36
CA PRO A 81 -6.77 -13.26 8.43
C PRO A 81 -6.70 -14.79 8.37
N THR A 82 -6.56 -15.36 7.17
CA THR A 82 -6.49 -16.82 6.98
C THR A 82 -5.14 -17.40 7.36
N ASN A 83 -4.10 -16.56 7.50
CA ASN A 83 -2.76 -17.01 7.85
C ASN A 83 -2.50 -16.95 9.38
N ARG A 84 -3.37 -16.27 10.13
CA ARG A 84 -3.23 -16.09 11.58
C ARG A 84 -3.28 -17.41 12.36
N ASP A 85 -4.13 -18.35 11.93
CA ASP A 85 -4.27 -19.68 12.56
C ASP A 85 -3.25 -20.71 12.03
N ARG A 86 -2.36 -20.28 11.14
CA ARG A 86 -1.48 -21.14 10.34
C ARG A 86 -0.01 -20.94 10.65
N GLU A 87 0.33 -19.96 11.49
CA GLU A 87 1.70 -19.57 11.80
C GLU A 87 2.46 -20.68 12.56
N THR A 88 1.75 -21.57 13.27
CA THR A 88 2.36 -22.76 13.89
C THR A 88 1.39 -23.94 13.91
N THR A 89 1.28 -24.67 12.80
CA THR A 89 0.68 -26.02 12.85
C THR A 89 1.72 -27.01 13.36
N TYR A 90 1.65 -27.37 14.64
CA TYR A 90 2.47 -28.43 15.22
C TYR A 90 1.93 -29.79 14.78
N THR A 91 2.56 -30.41 13.78
CA THR A 91 2.23 -31.79 13.44
C THR A 91 3.15 -32.72 14.23
N PHE A 92 2.57 -33.46 15.17
CA PHE A 92 3.27 -34.53 15.87
C PHE A 92 3.34 -35.77 14.98
N ASN A 93 4.55 -36.25 14.70
CA ASN A 93 4.75 -37.49 13.97
C ASN A 93 4.96 -38.64 14.97
N GLY A 94 3.90 -39.41 15.24
CA GLY A 94 3.93 -40.53 16.17
C GLY A 94 4.85 -41.69 15.77
N LEU A 95 5.26 -41.78 14.49
CA LEU A 95 6.17 -42.82 14.02
C LEU A 95 7.64 -42.51 14.36
N THR A 96 7.97 -41.22 14.45
CA THR A 96 9.34 -40.74 14.71
C THR A 96 9.50 -40.07 16.06
N ASN A 97 8.39 -39.88 16.80
CA ASN A 97 8.33 -39.10 18.03
C ASN A 97 8.93 -37.69 17.89
N GLN A 98 8.84 -37.10 16.69
CA GLN A 98 9.32 -35.75 16.42
C GLN A 98 8.17 -34.79 16.16
N PHE A 99 8.30 -33.58 16.68
CA PHE A 99 7.46 -32.46 16.30
C PHE A 99 8.05 -31.81 15.05
N LYS A 100 7.27 -31.77 13.97
CA LYS A 100 7.65 -31.03 12.78
C LYS A 100 6.97 -29.67 12.83
N ILE A 101 7.77 -28.64 13.10
CA ILE A 101 7.35 -27.25 12.97
C ILE A 101 7.52 -26.90 11.49
N SER A 102 6.43 -26.91 10.74
CA SER A 102 6.44 -26.30 9.41
C SER A 102 6.27 -24.80 9.58
N ASN A 103 7.39 -24.06 9.55
CA ASN A 103 7.34 -22.62 9.40
C ASN A 103 6.77 -22.30 8.02
N TRP A 104 5.50 -21.95 7.95
CA TRP A 104 4.86 -21.45 6.73
C TRP A 104 5.23 -19.99 6.44
N ALA A 105 6.45 -19.60 6.80
CA ALA A 105 6.91 -18.21 6.92
C ALA A 105 6.93 -17.43 5.59
N ALA A 106 6.66 -18.06 4.46
CA ALA A 106 6.34 -17.39 3.22
C ALA A 106 5.67 -18.41 2.31
N LYS A 107 4.39 -18.70 2.56
CA LYS A 107 3.62 -19.44 1.57
C LYS A 107 3.51 -18.53 0.36
N GLU A 108 4.29 -18.81 -0.67
CA GLU A 108 4.13 -18.18 -1.98
C GLU A 108 2.63 -18.15 -2.28
N TYR A 109 2.08 -16.95 -2.48
CA TYR A 109 0.67 -16.77 -2.74
C TYR A 109 0.32 -17.58 -3.99
N LYS A 110 -0.39 -18.70 -3.81
CA LYS A 110 -0.71 -19.64 -4.89
C LYS A 110 -1.49 -18.99 -6.02
N THR A 111 -2.23 -17.95 -5.70
CA THR A 111 -2.95 -17.13 -6.66
C THR A 111 -2.70 -15.67 -6.32
N PRO A 112 -2.66 -14.77 -7.31
CA PRO A 112 -2.54 -13.33 -7.07
C PRO A 112 -3.70 -12.79 -6.23
N PHE A 113 -4.87 -13.43 -6.30
CA PHE A 113 -6.02 -13.04 -5.47
C PHE A 113 -5.75 -13.19 -3.97
N LEU A 114 -4.87 -14.11 -3.57
CA LEU A 114 -4.50 -14.25 -2.16
C LEU A 114 -3.62 -13.09 -1.66
N VAL A 115 -2.87 -12.41 -2.54
CA VAL A 115 -2.11 -11.21 -2.13
C VAL A 115 -3.01 -9.97 -2.04
N LEU A 116 -4.15 -9.96 -2.75
CA LEU A 116 -5.08 -8.82 -2.73
C LEU A 116 -5.70 -8.59 -1.35
N ILE A 117 -6.03 -9.65 -0.62
CA ILE A 117 -6.66 -9.54 0.70
C ILE A 117 -5.76 -8.77 1.69
N PRO A 118 -4.52 -9.21 1.98
CA PRO A 118 -3.67 -8.48 2.91
C PRO A 118 -3.22 -7.11 2.37
N LEU A 119 -3.15 -6.94 1.05
CA LEU A 119 -2.84 -5.66 0.41
C LEU A 119 -3.98 -4.65 0.60
N GLN A 120 -5.22 -5.09 0.44
CA GLN A 120 -6.39 -4.28 0.74
C GLN A 120 -6.43 -3.90 2.22
N SER A 121 -6.16 -4.82 3.14
CA SER A 121 -6.05 -4.52 4.57
C SER A 121 -4.99 -3.44 4.86
N TYR A 122 -3.80 -3.58 4.25
CA TYR A 122 -2.72 -2.60 4.39
C TYR A 122 -3.18 -1.19 3.99
N PHE A 123 -3.79 -1.06 2.81
CA PHE A 123 -4.26 0.23 2.33
C PHE A 123 -5.43 0.77 3.15
N GLN A 124 -6.35 -0.08 3.63
CA GLN A 124 -7.43 0.38 4.52
C GLN A 124 -6.90 0.98 5.83
N ILE A 125 -5.90 0.35 6.44
CA ILE A 125 -5.23 0.86 7.64
C ILE A 125 -4.56 2.20 7.32
N LEU A 126 -3.83 2.27 6.20
CA LEU A 126 -3.11 3.46 5.78
C LEU A 126 -4.06 4.62 5.46
N MET A 127 -5.11 4.38 4.69
CA MET A 127 -6.13 5.38 4.35
C MET A 127 -6.86 5.89 5.58
N PHE A 128 -7.20 5.00 6.52
CA PHE A 128 -7.81 5.42 7.78
C PHE A 128 -6.89 6.31 8.61
N HIS A 129 -5.58 6.03 8.59
CA HIS A 129 -4.59 6.81 9.32
C HIS A 129 -4.34 8.19 8.67
N VAL A 130 -4.12 8.22 7.35
CA VAL A 130 -3.82 9.45 6.59
C VAL A 130 -5.07 10.31 6.43
N ASN A 131 -6.26 9.70 6.36
CA ASN A 131 -7.55 10.35 6.16
C ASN A 131 -7.56 11.32 4.95
N ASP A 132 -6.98 10.85 3.84
CA ASP A 132 -6.88 11.61 2.59
C ASP A 132 -7.64 10.89 1.47
N CYS A 133 -8.53 11.64 0.80
CA CYS A 133 -9.31 11.14 -0.33
C CYS A 133 -8.43 10.85 -1.55
N ALA A 134 -7.36 11.62 -1.77
CA ALA A 134 -6.44 11.41 -2.89
C ALA A 134 -5.67 10.08 -2.76
N ALA A 135 -5.35 9.68 -1.52
CA ALA A 135 -4.77 8.37 -1.24
C ALA A 135 -5.73 7.22 -1.59
N THR A 136 -7.04 7.44 -1.44
CA THR A 136 -8.07 6.46 -1.81
C THR A 136 -8.17 6.28 -3.32
N GLU A 137 -8.14 7.37 -4.08
CA GLU A 137 -8.13 7.29 -5.55
C GLU A 137 -6.89 6.58 -6.08
N SER A 138 -5.72 6.90 -5.51
CA SER A 138 -4.45 6.26 -5.85
C SER A 138 -4.46 4.76 -5.57
N PHE A 139 -5.11 4.34 -4.49
CA PHE A 139 -5.30 2.92 -4.16
C PHE A 139 -6.13 2.19 -5.24
N TRP A 140 -7.25 2.77 -5.66
CA TRP A 140 -8.10 2.14 -6.69
C TRP A 140 -7.39 2.01 -8.02
N ALA A 141 -6.70 3.06 -8.47
CA ALA A 141 -5.89 3.02 -9.69
C ALA A 141 -4.82 1.91 -9.62
N TYR A 142 -4.16 1.75 -8.47
CA TYR A 142 -3.18 0.69 -8.26
C TYR A 142 -3.81 -0.72 -8.31
N ILE A 143 -4.98 -0.92 -7.71
CA ILE A 143 -5.69 -2.21 -7.77
C ILE A 143 -6.12 -2.56 -9.20
N GLU A 144 -6.61 -1.59 -9.97
CA GLU A 144 -6.96 -1.79 -11.37
C GLU A 144 -5.75 -2.24 -12.20
N GLN A 145 -4.61 -1.54 -12.07
CA GLN A 145 -3.36 -1.92 -12.73
C GLN A 145 -2.88 -3.31 -12.33
N LEU A 146 -3.00 -3.66 -11.04
CA LEU A 146 -2.62 -4.97 -10.55
C LEU A 146 -3.52 -6.07 -11.13
N LEU A 147 -4.83 -5.84 -11.22
CA LEU A 147 -5.77 -6.79 -11.82
C LEU A 147 -5.57 -6.94 -13.33
N GLU A 148 -5.26 -5.86 -14.03
CA GLU A 148 -4.88 -5.89 -15.45
C GLU A 148 -3.62 -6.74 -15.65
N LEU A 149 -2.58 -6.52 -14.83
CA LEU A 149 -1.35 -7.31 -14.87
C LEU A 149 -1.63 -8.80 -14.61
N VAL A 150 -2.51 -9.11 -13.65
CA VAL A 150 -2.92 -10.49 -13.34
C VAL A 150 -3.62 -11.15 -14.54
N ALA A 151 -4.46 -10.40 -15.26
CA ALA A 151 -5.16 -10.89 -16.44
C ALA A 151 -4.19 -11.11 -17.63
N GLU A 152 -3.27 -10.16 -17.84
CA GLU A 152 -2.29 -10.21 -18.93
C GLU A 152 -1.30 -11.37 -18.76
N TYR A 153 -0.74 -11.51 -17.56
CA TYR A 153 0.30 -12.52 -17.30
C TYR A 153 -0.25 -13.94 -17.15
N LYS A 154 -1.57 -14.14 -17.36
CA LYS A 154 -2.28 -15.43 -17.25
C LYS A 154 -1.60 -16.30 -16.22
N TRP A 155 -1.55 -15.84 -14.96
CA TRP A 155 -0.76 -16.48 -13.90
C TRP A 155 -1.18 -17.94 -13.83
N SER A 156 -0.44 -18.77 -14.55
CA SER A 156 -0.97 -20.03 -15.00
C SER A 156 -0.87 -20.88 -13.76
N VAL A 157 -2.02 -21.27 -13.22
CA VAL A 157 -2.12 -22.41 -12.33
C VAL A 157 -1.37 -23.49 -13.08
N GLY A 158 -0.12 -23.74 -12.64
CA GLY A 158 0.75 -24.69 -13.29
C GLY A 158 0.06 -26.01 -13.18
N LEU A 159 -0.77 -26.34 -14.16
CA LEU A 159 -1.32 -27.66 -14.32
C LEU A 159 -0.09 -28.44 -14.78
N PRO A 160 0.50 -29.31 -13.94
CA PRO A 160 1.53 -30.18 -14.43
C PRO A 160 0.84 -31.02 -15.50
N THR A 161 1.18 -30.75 -16.76
CA THR A 161 0.87 -31.64 -17.87
C THR A 161 1.69 -32.89 -17.60
N MET A 162 1.18 -33.77 -16.74
CA MET A 162 1.73 -35.10 -16.55
C MET A 162 1.66 -35.77 -17.90
N GLY A 163 2.83 -35.86 -18.54
CA GLY A 163 3.03 -36.59 -19.76
C GLY A 163 2.49 -37.99 -19.57
N SER A 164 1.57 -38.35 -20.45
CA SER A 164 1.14 -39.72 -20.70
C SER A 164 2.38 -40.55 -21.03
N ALA A 165 2.86 -41.34 -20.08
CA ALA A 165 3.79 -42.42 -20.37
C ALA A 165 2.98 -43.57 -21.00
N GLY A 166 3.31 -43.87 -22.25
CA GLY A 166 2.83 -45.04 -22.98
C GLY A 166 3.53 -46.33 -22.57
#